data_AF-A0A3S3P1C3-F1
#
_entry.id   AF-A0A3S3P1C3-F1
#
_cell.length_a   1.000
_cell.length_b   1.000
_cell.length_c   1.000
_cell.angle_alpha   90.00
_cell.angle_beta   90.00
_cell.angle_gamma   90.00
#
_symmetry.space_group_name_H-M   'P 1'
#
loop_
_entity.id
_entity.type
_entity.pdbx_description
1 polymer ?
#
loop_
_entity_poly.entity_id
_entity_poly.type
_entity_poly.pdbx_seq_one_letter_code
_entity_poly.pdbx_strand_id
1 'polypeptide(L)'
;MFTRVDLGYEPSRFVNLGDFSDDLSCPICLGIFREPVTTTCRHVFCKNCIKMWSMKSMTCPVDRRKLTKLHKPPILIENMINKLLIKCDYEEFGCEEIIELPLLEQHLKCCAESQSLASTPILFSYGYIK
;
A
#
# COMPACT_ATOMS: atom_id res chain seq x y z
N MET A 1 -17.91 0.16 -3.44
CA MET A 1 -17.24 1.46 -3.60
C MET A 1 -15.80 1.28 -3.14
N PHE A 2 -14.81 1.50 -4.02
CA PHE A 2 -13.40 1.40 -3.64
C PHE A 2 -13.03 2.61 -2.79
N THR A 3 -12.46 2.39 -1.60
CA THR A 3 -12.01 3.48 -0.74
C THR A 3 -10.60 3.90 -1.18
N ARG A 4 -10.13 5.06 -0.71
CA ARG A 4 -8.77 5.56 -0.99
C ARG A 4 -7.67 4.53 -0.65
N VAL A 5 -7.98 3.61 0.27
CA VAL A 5 -7.12 2.53 0.78
C VAL A 5 -6.80 1.46 -0.28
N ASP A 6 -7.62 1.32 -1.32
CA ASP A 6 -7.47 0.30 -2.37
C ASP A 6 -6.62 0.74 -3.58
N LEU A 7 -6.10 1.99 -3.58
CA LEU A 7 -5.42 2.59 -4.73
C LEU A 7 -3.91 2.37 -4.69
N GLY A 8 -3.19 3.22 -3.97
CA GLY A 8 -1.76 3.12 -3.72
C GLY A 8 -1.50 3.31 -2.23
N TYR A 9 -0.28 3.04 -1.79
CA TYR A 9 0.13 3.32 -0.42
C TYR A 9 0.49 4.79 -0.26
N GLU A 10 0.15 5.38 0.89
CA GLU A 10 0.54 6.74 1.22
C GLU A 10 2.07 6.83 1.37
N PRO A 11 2.76 7.72 0.64
CA PRO A 11 4.23 7.80 0.66
C PRO A 11 4.83 8.04 2.06
N SER A 12 4.14 8.82 2.91
CA SER A 12 4.62 9.16 4.26
C SER A 12 4.72 7.98 5.22
N ARG A 13 4.10 6.84 4.88
CA ARG A 13 4.17 5.62 5.70
C ARG A 13 5.46 4.84 5.53
N PHE A 14 6.25 5.14 4.50
CA PHE A 14 7.49 4.43 4.20
C PHE A 14 8.69 5.13 4.83
N VAL A 15 9.49 4.37 5.56
CA VAL A 15 10.65 4.91 6.29
C VAL A 15 11.91 5.00 5.43
N ASN A 16 12.00 4.20 4.36
CA ASN A 16 13.14 4.15 3.44
C ASN A 16 12.78 4.57 2.01
N LEU A 17 11.72 5.37 1.83
CA LEU A 17 11.27 5.76 0.50
C LEU A 17 12.29 6.63 -0.25
N GLY A 18 13.10 7.41 0.46
CA GLY A 18 14.13 8.28 -0.12
C GLY A 18 15.12 7.53 -1.02
N ASP A 19 15.32 6.23 -0.80
CA ASP A 19 16.19 5.39 -1.60
C ASP A 19 15.57 4.99 -2.97
N PHE A 20 14.27 5.26 -3.18
CA PHE A 20 13.48 4.75 -4.30
C PHE A 20 12.46 5.75 -4.92
N SER A 21 12.36 6.96 -4.38
CA SER A 21 11.10 7.74 -4.33
C SER A 21 10.43 8.13 -5.66
N ASP A 22 11.17 8.51 -6.71
CA ASP A 22 10.54 9.01 -7.94
C ASP A 22 10.07 7.88 -8.88
N ASP A 23 10.69 6.71 -8.80
CA ASP A 23 10.43 5.60 -9.74
C ASP A 23 9.26 4.69 -9.33
N LEU A 24 8.77 4.80 -8.08
CA LEU A 24 7.77 3.88 -7.51
C LEU A 24 6.38 4.50 -7.29
N SER A 25 6.14 5.70 -7.84
CA SER A 25 4.88 6.42 -7.68
C SER A 25 3.89 6.15 -8.82
N CYS A 26 2.62 5.98 -8.46
CA CYS A 26 1.54 5.78 -9.42
C CYS A 26 1.03 7.14 -9.93
N PRO A 27 1.06 7.41 -11.25
CA PRO A 27 0.67 8.71 -11.80
C PRO A 27 -0.84 9.01 -11.71
N ILE A 28 -1.67 8.03 -11.30
CA ILE A 28 -3.12 8.24 -11.09
C ILE A 28 -3.44 8.66 -9.65
N CYS A 29 -2.92 7.93 -8.65
CA CYS A 29 -3.24 8.19 -7.24
C CYS A 29 -2.14 8.94 -6.49
N LEU A 30 -0.97 9.12 -7.11
CA LEU A 30 0.24 9.75 -6.55
C LEU A 30 0.82 9.03 -5.32
N GLY A 31 0.28 7.86 -4.97
CA GLY A 31 0.83 6.97 -3.94
C GLY A 31 1.81 5.95 -4.50
N ILE A 32 2.50 5.24 -3.61
CA ILE A 32 3.38 4.14 -3.99
C ILE A 32 2.56 2.99 -4.56
N PHE A 33 3.10 2.33 -5.59
CA PHE A 33 2.42 1.24 -6.28
C PHE A 33 1.89 0.15 -5.34
N ARG A 34 0.59 -0.13 -5.44
CA ARG A 34 -0.07 -1.30 -4.86
C ARG A 34 -0.51 -2.22 -5.99
N GLU A 35 -0.10 -3.48 -5.94
CA GLU A 35 -0.28 -4.44 -7.04
C GLU A 35 0.03 -3.81 -8.41
N PRO A 36 1.28 -3.36 -8.67
CA PRO A 36 1.62 -2.68 -9.91
C PRO A 36 1.32 -3.55 -11.15
N VAL A 37 0.85 -2.90 -12.20
CA VAL A 37 0.64 -3.50 -13.53
C VAL A 37 1.21 -2.58 -14.59
N THR A 38 1.70 -3.18 -15.67
CA THR A 38 2.29 -2.46 -16.81
C THR A 38 1.37 -2.51 -18.02
N THR A 39 1.15 -1.37 -18.67
CA THR A 39 0.40 -1.29 -19.92
C THR A 39 1.27 -1.68 -21.11
N THR A 40 0.65 -1.91 -22.28
CA THR A 40 1.39 -2.19 -23.52
C THR A 40 2.30 -1.04 -23.96
N CYS A 41 2.04 0.20 -23.55
CA CYS A 41 2.93 1.34 -23.75
C CYS A 41 4.03 1.48 -22.69
N ARG A 42 4.17 0.49 -21.80
CA ARG A 42 5.18 0.38 -20.73
C ARG A 42 5.06 1.38 -19.58
N HIS A 43 3.90 2.00 -19.39
CA HIS A 43 3.62 2.78 -18.18
C HIS A 43 3.09 1.89 -17.07
N VAL A 44 3.49 2.18 -15.84
CA VAL A 44 3.15 1.40 -14.63
C VAL A 44 2.10 2.15 -13.81
N PHE A 45 1.12 1.41 -13.30
CA PHE A 45 0.03 1.93 -12.46
C PHE A 45 -0.32 0.90 -11.38
N CYS A 46 -1.00 1.33 -10.31
CA CYS A 46 -1.70 0.38 -9.45
C CYS A 46 -2.82 -0.31 -10.26
N LYS A 47 -3.01 -1.61 -10.04
CA LYS A 47 -4.04 -2.42 -10.71
C LYS A 47 -5.44 -1.81 -10.61
N ASN A 48 -5.84 -1.36 -9.42
CA ASN A 48 -7.15 -0.76 -9.22
C ASN A 48 -7.26 0.63 -9.88
N CYS A 49 -6.19 1.43 -9.85
CA CYS A 49 -6.16 2.74 -10.49
C CYS A 49 -6.42 2.63 -12.01
N ILE A 50 -5.66 1.79 -12.71
CA ILE A 50 -5.84 1.64 -14.16
C ILE A 50 -7.15 0.95 -14.52
N LYS A 51 -7.64 0.02 -13.68
CA LYS A 51 -8.95 -0.62 -13.87
C LYS A 51 -10.08 0.40 -13.84
N MET A 52 -10.11 1.27 -12.84
CA MET A 52 -11.12 2.35 -12.76
C MET A 52 -11.01 3.33 -13.93
N TRP A 53 -9.79 3.68 -14.32
CA TRP A 53 -9.58 4.54 -15.49
C TRP A 53 -10.16 3.91 -16.75
N SER A 54 -9.90 2.61 -16.97
CA SER A 54 -10.36 1.87 -18.15
C SER A 54 -11.89 1.78 -18.27
N MET A 55 -12.63 1.91 -17.16
CA MET A 55 -14.10 2.01 -17.18
C MET A 55 -14.60 3.31 -17.82
N LYS A 56 -13.79 4.36 -17.81
CA LYS A 56 -14.12 5.69 -18.40
C LYS A 56 -13.43 5.90 -19.74
N SER A 57 -12.20 5.41 -19.90
CA SER A 57 -11.39 5.63 -21.10
C SER A 57 -10.41 4.47 -21.32
N MET A 58 -10.47 3.86 -22.50
CA MET A 58 -9.55 2.78 -22.91
C MET A 58 -8.22 3.32 -23.49
N THR A 59 -7.69 4.39 -22.90
CA THR A 59 -6.40 5.00 -23.30
C THR A 59 -5.49 5.13 -22.09
N CYS A 60 -4.18 5.14 -22.28
CA CYS A 60 -3.22 5.30 -21.21
C CYS A 60 -3.29 6.74 -20.63
N PRO A 61 -3.34 6.92 -19.30
CA PRO A 61 -3.36 8.24 -18.68
C PRO A 61 -2.14 9.12 -19.00
N VAL A 62 -0.99 8.52 -19.31
CA VAL A 62 0.27 9.25 -19.51
C VAL A 62 0.46 9.69 -20.96
N ASP A 63 0.27 8.77 -21.92
CA ASP A 63 0.58 9.00 -23.34
C ASP A 63 -0.60 8.81 -24.29
N ARG A 64 -1.80 8.58 -23.73
CA ARG A 64 -3.08 8.43 -24.46
C ARG A 64 -3.12 7.28 -25.48
N ARG A 65 -2.13 6.37 -25.48
CA ARG A 65 -2.14 5.19 -26.34
C ARG A 65 -3.24 4.21 -25.91
N LYS A 66 -3.83 3.48 -26.86
CA LYS A 66 -4.92 2.54 -26.58
C LYS A 66 -4.48 1.46 -25.58
N LEU A 67 -5.25 1.27 -24.53
CA LEU A 67 -5.09 0.16 -23.60
C LEU A 67 -5.65 -1.11 -24.23
N THR A 68 -4.90 -2.20 -24.16
CA THR A 68 -5.33 -3.52 -24.65
C THR A 68 -5.24 -4.56 -23.56
N LYS A 69 -4.02 -4.93 -23.15
CA LYS A 69 -3.76 -5.89 -22.09
C LYS A 69 -2.89 -5.26 -21.00
N LEU A 70 -3.11 -5.70 -19.77
CA LEU A 70 -2.26 -5.40 -18.62
C LEU A 70 -1.29 -6.57 -18.40
N HIS A 71 -0.03 -6.23 -18.13
CA HIS A 71 1.07 -7.16 -17.94
C HIS A 71 1.61 -7.06 -16.51
N LYS A 72 2.35 -8.09 -16.10
CA LYS A 72 3.16 -8.03 -14.87
C LYS A 72 4.16 -6.86 -14.97
N PRO A 73 4.49 -6.22 -13.84
CA PRO A 73 5.49 -5.17 -13.80
C PRO A 73 6.87 -5.71 -14.17
N PRO A 74 7.82 -4.84 -14.56
CA PRO A 74 9.23 -5.21 -14.60
C PRO A 74 9.68 -5.75 -13.24
N ILE A 75 10.48 -6.82 -13.25
CA ILE A 75 11.00 -7.47 -12.04
C ILE A 75 11.71 -6.48 -11.12
N LEU A 76 12.39 -5.47 -11.69
CA LEU A 76 13.06 -4.42 -10.91
C LEU A 76 12.07 -3.64 -10.03
N ILE A 77 10.92 -3.24 -10.58
CA ILE A 77 9.88 -2.50 -9.83
C ILE A 77 9.35 -3.38 -8.69
N GLU A 78 9.08 -4.65 -8.96
CA GLU A 78 8.63 -5.61 -7.95
C GLU A 78 9.68 -5.78 -6.83
N ASN A 79 10.96 -5.93 -7.19
CA ASN A 79 12.05 -6.06 -6.24
C ASN A 79 12.26 -4.81 -5.38
N MET A 80 12.10 -3.61 -5.97
CA MET A 80 12.22 -2.36 -5.23
C MET A 80 11.07 -2.20 -4.24
N ILE A 81 9.83 -2.47 -4.67
CA ILE A 81 8.63 -2.41 -3.80
C ILE A 81 8.74 -3.40 -2.64
N ASN A 82 9.23 -4.61 -2.90
CA ASN A 82 9.36 -5.63 -1.85
C ASN A 82 10.41 -5.30 -0.78
N LYS A 83 11.32 -4.35 -1.04
CA LYS A 83 12.32 -3.87 -0.09
C LYS A 83 11.88 -2.63 0.70
N LEU A 84 10.68 -2.13 0.43
CA LEU A 84 10.16 -0.99 1.17
C LEU A 84 9.76 -1.40 2.59
N LEU A 85 10.14 -0.57 3.54
CA LEU A 85 9.77 -0.67 4.95
C LEU A 85 8.65 0.31 5.22
N ILE A 86 7.55 -0.20 5.77
CA ILE A 86 6.30 0.55 5.99
C ILE A 86 5.90 0.47 7.46
N LYS A 87 5.40 1.60 7.98
CA LYS A 87 4.75 1.66 9.29
C LYS A 87 3.36 1.02 9.25
N CYS A 88 2.95 0.36 10.33
CA CYS A 88 1.61 -0.21 10.44
C CYS A 88 0.48 0.82 10.22
N ASP A 89 -0.67 0.38 9.69
CA ASP A 89 -1.89 1.20 9.55
C ASP A 89 -2.38 1.74 10.91
N TYR A 90 -2.02 1.06 12.00
CA TYR A 90 -2.46 1.38 13.34
C TYR A 90 -1.37 2.03 14.22
N GLU A 91 -0.41 2.73 13.61
CA GLU A 91 0.61 3.53 14.33
C GLU A 91 -0.05 4.45 15.36
N GLU A 92 -1.13 5.14 14.96
CA GLU A 92 -1.88 6.05 15.82
C GLU A 92 -2.61 5.36 17.00
N PHE A 93 -2.76 4.03 16.93
CA PHE A 93 -3.32 3.19 18.01
C PHE A 93 -2.24 2.42 18.78
N GLY A 94 -0.97 2.82 18.64
CA GLY A 94 0.16 2.32 19.43
C GLY A 94 0.95 1.16 18.81
N CYS A 95 0.72 0.83 17.54
CA CYS A 95 1.55 -0.16 16.84
C CYS A 95 2.77 0.50 16.19
N GLU A 96 3.95 0.39 16.81
CA GLU A 96 5.19 1.01 16.34
C GLU A 96 6.01 0.12 15.38
N GLU A 97 5.45 -1.00 14.94
CA GLU A 97 6.15 -1.94 14.07
C GLU A 97 6.47 -1.35 12.70
N ILE A 98 7.72 -1.54 12.26
CA ILE A 98 8.21 -1.22 10.93
C ILE A 98 8.51 -2.54 10.23
N ILE A 99 7.85 -2.78 9.10
CA ILE A 99 7.80 -4.11 8.50
C ILE A 99 8.08 -4.00 7.01
N GLU A 100 8.69 -5.02 6.41
CA GLU A 100 8.76 -5.15 4.96
C GLU A 100 7.34 -5.20 4.36
N LEU A 101 7.10 -4.39 3.33
CA LEU A 101 5.79 -4.24 2.69
C LEU A 101 5.10 -5.57 2.34
N PRO A 102 5.78 -6.62 1.83
CA PRO A 102 5.14 -7.92 1.54
C PRO A 102 4.53 -8.61 2.77
N LEU A 103 5.01 -8.29 3.98
CA LEU A 103 4.56 -8.89 5.23
C LEU A 103 3.48 -8.06 5.93
N LEU A 104 3.16 -6.86 5.44
CA LEU A 104 2.19 -5.95 6.06
C LEU A 104 0.82 -6.63 6.24
N GLU A 105 0.30 -7.31 5.21
CA GLU A 105 -1.01 -7.99 5.27
C GLU A 105 -1.04 -9.11 6.31
N GLN A 106 0.08 -9.79 6.55
CA GLN A 106 0.18 -10.80 7.60
C GLN A 106 0.19 -10.15 8.98
N HIS A 107 0.96 -9.07 9.15
CA HIS A 107 0.99 -8.32 10.39
C HIS A 107 -0.39 -7.75 10.75
N LEU A 108 -1.09 -7.11 9.79
CA LEU A 108 -2.39 -6.48 10.04
C LEU A 108 -3.44 -7.47 10.57
N LYS A 109 -3.40 -8.73 10.13
CA LYS A 109 -4.27 -9.79 10.67
C LYS A 109 -4.07 -10.00 12.17
N CYS A 110 -2.83 -10.11 12.63
CA CYS A 110 -2.52 -10.30 14.05
C CYS A 110 -2.63 -8.99 14.86
N CYS A 111 -2.33 -7.85 14.23
CA CYS A 111 -2.37 -6.54 14.86
C CYS A 111 -3.81 -6.11 15.19
N ALA A 112 -4.75 -6.28 14.24
CA ALA A 112 -6.15 -5.95 14.45
C ALA A 112 -6.79 -6.76 15.60
N GLU A 113 -6.42 -8.04 15.73
CA GLU A 113 -6.84 -8.90 16.84
C GLU A 113 -6.34 -8.38 18.18
N SER A 114 -5.07 -7.95 18.24
CA SER A 114 -4.43 -7.40 19.44
C SER A 114 -5.04 -6.05 19.86
N GLN A 115 -5.48 -5.22 18.90
CA GLN A 115 -6.13 -3.94 19.17
C GLN A 115 -7.60 -4.07 19.58
N SER A 116 -8.30 -5.12 19.14
CA SER A 116 -9.68 -5.39 19.59
C SER A 116 -9.76 -5.71 21.09
N LEU A 117 -8.69 -6.24 21.68
CA LEU A 117 -8.59 -6.52 23.13
C LEU A 117 -8.24 -5.26 23.95
N ALA A 118 -7.55 -4.29 23.35
CA ALA A 118 -7.21 -3.00 23.99
C ALA A 118 -8.42 -2.04 24.09
N SER A 119 -9.49 -2.28 23.33
CA SER A 119 -10.74 -1.50 23.36
C SER A 119 -11.74 -1.95 24.43
N THR A 120 -11.43 -3.01 25.19
CA THR A 120 -12.18 -3.29 26.42
C THR A 120 -11.64 -2.40 27.53
N PRO A 121 -12.48 -1.62 28.24
CA PRO A 121 -12.04 -0.94 29.45
C PRO A 121 -11.83 -2.01 30.52
N ILE A 122 -10.66 -2.64 30.49
CA ILE A 122 -10.19 -3.49 31.58
C ILE A 122 -9.97 -2.55 32.76
N LEU A 123 -10.88 -2.66 33.73
CA LEU A 123 -10.70 -2.22 35.09
C LEU A 123 -9.42 -2.86 35.65
N PHE A 124 -8.25 -2.31 35.32
CA PHE A 124 -7.04 -2.49 36.10
C PHE A 124 -7.09 -1.51 37.28
N SER A 125 -8.03 -1.77 38.19
CA SER A 125 -7.92 -1.28 39.55
C SER A 125 -6.86 -2.11 40.26
N TYR A 126 -5.74 -1.46 40.52
CA TYR A 126 -4.81 -1.68 41.63
C TYR A 126 -4.02 -3.00 41.67
N GLY A 127 -2.70 -2.81 41.68
CA GLY A 127 -1.76 -3.79 42.20
C GLY A 127 -1.75 -3.86 43.73
N TYR A 128 -0.75 -4.62 44.18
CA TYR A 128 -0.29 -4.91 45.54
C TYR A 128 -0.73 -6.25 46.14
N ILE A 129 0.25 -7.14 46.11
CA ILE A 129 0.44 -8.33 46.94
C ILE A 129 0.69 -7.86 48.38
N LYS A 130 -0.24 -8.15 49.31
CA LYS A 130 -0.03 -8.79 50.62
C LYS A 130 -1.33 -8.84 51.40
#